data_AF-A0A7V9C423-F1
#
_entry.id   AF-A0A7V9C423-F1
#
_cell.length_a   1.000
_cell.length_b   1.000
_cell.length_c   1.000
_cell.angle_alpha   90.00
_cell.angle_beta   90.00
_cell.angle_gamma   90.00
#
_symmetry.space_group_name_H-M   'P 1'
#
loop_
_entity.id
_entity.type
_entity.pdbx_description
1 polymer ?
#
loop_
_entity_poly.entity_id
_entity_poly.type
_entity_poly.pdbx_seq_one_letter_code
_entity_poly.pdbx_strand_id
1 'polypeptide(L)'
;MPDQSKPAALRTALMFLLPIILLAGVIAVFLGTSGAGLKVEPVAPIEALAFERTVLEDHLIQLRVRNVSPEPLTLSALNINDAIWPFRVEPSATIPRLGRAVITLDYDWLPAEAYRITLFSANAIAFSTAIEAAAETPKRDTKTFWSFSLIGLYVGVIPVFLGICWLPALRRLGPGFFVFLMALTAGMLVYLGIDATQEALELREGIGDALQGTGLVGIGIAGSFLLL
;
A
#
# COMPACT_ATOMS: atom_id res chain seq x y z
N MET A 1 -23.59 33.62 -52.95
CA MET A 1 -23.32 33.86 -51.52
C MET A 1 -22.93 32.54 -50.87
N PRO A 2 -21.63 32.35 -50.58
CA PRO A 2 -21.20 31.74 -49.30
C PRO A 2 -19.90 32.44 -48.80
N ASP A 3 -19.37 32.38 -47.58
CA ASP A 3 -19.66 31.75 -46.28
C ASP A 3 -18.75 32.53 -45.28
N GLN A 4 -19.32 33.17 -44.25
CA GLN A 4 -18.61 34.04 -43.29
C GLN A 4 -18.50 33.42 -41.88
N SER A 5 -18.20 32.13 -41.76
CA SER A 5 -18.17 31.43 -40.45
C SER A 5 -16.78 30.99 -39.95
N LYS A 6 -15.68 31.51 -40.50
CA LYS A 6 -14.30 31.09 -40.12
C LYS A 6 -13.61 31.78 -38.90
N PRO A 7 -13.99 32.97 -38.38
CA PRO A 7 -13.19 33.61 -37.33
C PRO A 7 -13.48 33.07 -35.91
N ALA A 8 -14.64 32.46 -35.66
CA ALA A 8 -15.01 31.95 -34.34
C ALA A 8 -14.28 30.64 -34.00
N ALA A 9 -14.22 29.69 -34.94
CA ALA A 9 -13.55 28.40 -34.74
C ALA A 9 -12.04 28.54 -34.51
N LEU A 10 -11.39 29.47 -35.23
CA LEU A 10 -9.95 29.73 -35.07
C LEU A 10 -9.63 30.35 -33.70
N ARG A 11 -10.49 31.26 -33.23
CA ARG A 11 -10.35 31.91 -31.91
C ARG A 11 -10.60 30.92 -30.77
N THR A 12 -11.57 30.02 -30.92
CA THR A 12 -11.80 28.93 -29.95
C THR A 12 -10.65 27.94 -29.94
N ALA A 13 -10.16 27.50 -31.10
CA ALA A 13 -8.99 26.62 -31.19
C ALA A 13 -7.74 27.28 -30.57
N LEU A 14 -7.52 28.57 -30.82
CA LEU A 14 -6.42 29.33 -30.21
C LEU A 14 -6.58 29.46 -28.69
N MET A 15 -7.80 29.63 -28.17
CA MET A 15 -8.06 29.62 -26.72
C MET A 15 -7.79 28.27 -26.06
N PHE A 16 -8.00 27.15 -26.78
CA PHE A 16 -7.63 25.82 -26.29
C PHE A 16 -6.13 25.53 -26.41
N LEU A 17 -5.45 26.09 -27.42
CA LEU A 17 -4.01 25.90 -27.65
C LEU A 17 -3.14 26.80 -26.77
N LEU A 18 -3.63 28.00 -26.44
CA LEU A 18 -2.94 28.97 -25.57
C LEU A 18 -2.49 28.37 -24.22
N PRO A 19 -3.34 27.69 -23.41
CA PRO A 19 -2.90 27.09 -22.15
C PRO A 19 -1.87 25.97 -22.36
N ILE A 20 -1.95 25.23 -23.47
CA ILE A 20 -0.96 24.18 -23.79
C ILE A 20 0.39 24.81 -24.13
N ILE A 21 0.42 25.88 -24.93
CA ILE A 21 1.64 26.62 -25.27
C ILE A 21 2.25 27.25 -24.02
N LEU A 22 1.42 27.86 -23.17
CA LEU A 22 1.86 28.49 -21.94
C LEU A 22 2.43 27.45 -20.96
N LEU A 23 1.77 26.30 -20.82
CA LEU A 23 2.26 25.17 -20.03
C LEU A 23 3.61 24.66 -20.58
N ALA A 24 3.73 24.47 -21.89
CA ALA A 24 4.97 24.06 -22.53
C ALA A 24 6.10 25.08 -22.28
N GLY A 25 5.79 26.38 -22.34
CA GLY A 25 6.74 27.45 -22.01
C GLY A 25 7.20 27.40 -20.55
N VAL A 26 6.28 27.21 -19.61
CA VAL A 26 6.62 27.06 -18.18
C VAL A 26 7.49 25.83 -17.93
N ILE A 27 7.16 24.69 -18.54
CA ILE A 27 7.96 23.45 -18.45
C ILE A 27 9.37 23.68 -19.02
N ALA A 28 9.49 24.36 -20.17
CA ALA A 28 10.78 24.67 -20.78
C ALA A 28 11.65 25.59 -19.89
N VAL A 29 11.05 26.62 -19.27
CA VAL A 29 11.74 27.49 -18.30
C VAL A 29 12.17 26.70 -17.06
N PHE A 30 11.31 25.82 -16.56
CA PHE A 30 11.61 24.99 -15.39
C PHE A 30 12.78 24.03 -15.65
N LEU A 31 12.78 23.35 -16.81
CA LEU A 31 13.88 22.49 -17.26
C LEU A 31 15.18 23.29 -17.47
N GLY A 32 15.09 24.47 -18.11
CA GLY A 32 16.24 25.33 -18.37
C GLY A 32 16.88 25.94 -17.11
N THR A 33 16.10 26.10 -16.04
CA THR A 33 16.58 26.64 -14.75
C THR A 33 16.93 25.55 -13.73
N SER A 34 16.98 24.28 -14.14
CA SER A 34 17.20 23.14 -13.22
C SER A 34 16.24 23.18 -12.01
N GLY A 35 14.97 23.48 -12.23
CA GLY A 35 13.96 23.60 -11.18
C GLY A 35 13.97 24.95 -10.46
N ALA A 36 14.14 26.06 -11.19
CA ALA A 36 14.12 27.43 -10.67
C ALA A 36 15.16 27.74 -9.57
N GLY A 37 16.28 27.00 -9.55
CA GLY A 37 17.31 27.17 -8.52
C GLY A 37 16.95 26.59 -7.15
N LEU A 38 15.87 25.83 -7.03
CA LEU A 38 15.43 25.18 -5.78
C LEU A 38 16.22 23.92 -5.43
N LYS A 39 17.52 23.86 -5.73
CA LYS A 39 18.41 22.82 -5.19
C LYS A 39 18.71 23.14 -3.72
N VAL A 40 17.68 22.99 -2.89
CA VAL A 40 17.83 22.98 -1.44
C VAL A 40 18.30 21.57 -1.09
N GLU A 41 19.62 21.38 -1.00
CA GLU A 41 20.16 20.19 -0.34
C GLU A 41 19.75 20.25 1.14
N PRO A 42 19.06 19.22 1.66
CA PRO A 42 18.65 19.22 3.05
C PRO A 42 19.89 19.22 3.95
N VAL A 43 19.81 19.94 5.08
CA VAL A 43 20.90 20.10 6.05
C VAL A 43 21.38 18.77 6.65
N ALA A 44 20.54 17.73 6.58
CA ALA A 44 20.88 16.37 6.95
C ALA A 44 20.35 15.37 5.90
N PRO A 45 21.04 14.23 5.70
CA PRO A 45 20.56 13.16 4.82
C PRO A 45 19.17 12.70 5.26
N ILE A 46 18.20 12.76 4.33
CA ILE A 46 16.86 12.24 4.57
C ILE A 46 16.87 10.76 4.18
N GLU A 47 17.04 9.89 5.17
CA GLU A 47 17.03 8.44 4.98
C GLU A 47 15.76 7.82 5.56
N ALA A 48 15.12 6.97 4.77
CA ALA A 48 13.92 6.26 5.14
C ALA A 48 13.91 4.86 4.49
N LEU A 49 13.73 3.84 5.34
CA LEU A 49 13.65 2.44 4.95
C LEU A 49 12.28 1.89 5.33
N ALA A 50 11.57 1.35 4.35
CA ALA A 50 10.28 0.70 4.56
C ALA A 50 10.49 -0.81 4.70
N PHE A 51 9.96 -1.40 5.78
CA PHE A 51 9.90 -2.85 5.97
C PHE A 51 8.65 -3.38 5.27
N GLU A 52 8.81 -4.18 4.21
CA GLU A 52 7.68 -4.68 3.42
C GLU A 52 7.17 -6.02 3.93
N ARG A 53 8.07 -6.91 4.35
CA ARG A 53 7.72 -8.26 4.75
C ARG A 53 8.81 -8.90 5.60
N THR A 54 8.39 -9.54 6.69
CA THR A 54 9.23 -10.44 7.48
C THR A 54 8.85 -11.88 7.14
N VAL A 55 9.85 -12.71 6.86
CA VAL A 55 9.69 -14.15 6.66
C VAL A 55 10.56 -14.84 7.70
N LEU A 56 9.93 -15.67 8.52
CA LEU A 56 10.59 -16.53 9.50
C LEU A 56 10.56 -17.96 8.96
N GLU A 57 11.73 -18.52 8.74
CA GLU A 57 11.94 -19.93 8.41
C GLU A 57 12.79 -20.57 9.51
N ASP A 58 12.86 -21.89 9.52
CA ASP A 58 13.68 -22.61 10.50
C ASP A 58 15.12 -22.07 10.50
N HIS A 59 15.61 -21.63 11.67
CA HIS A 59 16.94 -21.03 11.87
C HIS A 59 17.24 -19.75 11.07
N LEU A 60 16.22 -19.10 10.48
CA LEU A 60 16.44 -17.98 9.56
C LEU A 60 15.37 -16.89 9.66
N ILE A 61 15.81 -15.64 9.74
CA ILE A 61 14.94 -14.46 9.64
C ILE A 61 15.31 -13.71 8.36
N GLN A 62 14.32 -13.51 7.48
CA GLN A 62 14.46 -12.67 6.29
C GLN A 62 13.57 -11.43 6.39
N LEU A 63 14.17 -10.26 6.17
CA LEU A 63 13.49 -8.98 6.11
C LEU A 63 13.56 -8.45 4.69
N ARG A 64 12.40 -8.26 4.06
CA ARG A 64 12.30 -7.54 2.80
C ARG A 64 12.13 -6.08 3.11
N VAL A 65 13.08 -5.28 2.61
CA VAL A 65 13.11 -3.85 2.82
C VAL A 65 13.12 -3.11 1.50
N ARG A 66 12.61 -1.89 1.50
CA ARG A 66 12.64 -0.98 0.36
C ARG A 66 13.16 0.38 0.78
N ASN A 67 14.11 0.90 0.01
CA ASN A 67 14.60 2.25 0.20
C ASN A 67 13.56 3.26 -0.30
N VAL A 68 12.99 4.06 0.59
CA VAL A 68 12.03 5.12 0.25
C VAL A 68 12.66 6.52 0.34
N SER A 69 13.97 6.59 0.56
CA SER A 69 14.76 7.82 0.59
C SER A 69 14.93 8.45 -0.82
N PRO A 70 15.22 9.75 -0.91
CA PRO A 70 15.60 10.41 -2.17
C PRO A 70 16.93 9.91 -2.74
N GLU A 71 17.82 9.39 -1.90
CA GLU A 71 19.18 8.97 -2.26
C GLU A 71 19.43 7.47 -1.99
N PRO A 72 20.51 6.88 -2.54
CA PRO A 72 20.90 5.52 -2.21
C PRO A 72 21.23 5.37 -0.72
N LEU A 73 20.71 4.31 -0.11
CA LEU A 73 20.88 4.01 1.31
C LEU A 73 21.84 2.84 1.49
N THR A 74 22.86 2.98 2.34
CA THR A 74 23.79 1.88 2.65
C THR A 74 23.57 1.39 4.07
N LEU A 75 23.36 0.09 4.24
CA LEU A 75 23.22 -0.56 5.56
C LEU A 75 24.59 -0.92 6.13
N SER A 76 24.78 -0.68 7.43
CA SER A 76 26.07 -0.85 8.11
C SER A 76 26.03 -1.89 9.24
N ALA A 77 24.97 -1.89 10.06
CA ALA A 77 24.84 -2.77 11.22
C ALA A 77 23.39 -3.20 11.43
N LEU A 78 23.21 -4.30 12.14
CA LEU A 78 21.91 -4.84 12.53
C LEU A 78 21.98 -5.27 13.99
N ASN A 79 20.99 -4.85 14.78
CA ASN A 79 20.76 -5.33 16.13
C ASN A 79 19.47 -6.15 16.19
N ILE A 80 19.50 -7.25 16.92
CA ILE A 80 18.32 -8.03 17.32
C ILE A 80 18.30 -8.11 18.86
N ASN A 81 17.21 -7.64 19.48
CA ASN A 81 17.10 -7.55 20.95
C ASN A 81 18.34 -6.94 21.62
N ASP A 82 18.80 -5.82 21.08
CA ASP A 82 19.98 -5.06 21.55
C ASP A 82 21.34 -5.76 21.38
N ALA A 83 21.39 -6.91 20.71
CA ALA A 83 22.62 -7.60 20.34
C ALA A 83 22.97 -7.37 18.86
N ILE A 84 24.22 -7.01 18.58
CA ILE A 84 24.73 -6.89 17.19
C ILE A 84 24.83 -8.29 16.59
N TRP A 85 24.26 -8.49 15.40
CA TRP A 85 24.26 -9.79 14.73
C TRP A 85 24.73 -9.66 13.27
N PRO A 86 25.50 -10.63 12.73
CA PRO A 86 25.86 -10.65 11.33
C PRO A 86 24.62 -10.83 10.43
N PHE A 87 24.61 -10.16 9.29
CA PHE A 87 23.53 -10.24 8.32
C PHE A 87 24.09 -10.25 6.89
N ARG A 88 23.31 -10.81 5.96
CA ARG A 88 23.59 -10.77 4.52
C ARG A 88 22.54 -9.90 3.83
N VAL A 89 22.94 -9.07 2.88
CA VAL A 89 22.03 -8.23 2.09
C VAL A 89 22.14 -8.59 0.62
N GLU A 90 21.02 -8.95 0.01
CA GLU A 90 20.92 -9.20 -1.42
C GLU A 90 19.96 -8.17 -2.07
N PRO A 91 20.30 -7.59 -3.24
CA PRO A 91 21.49 -7.87 -4.07
C PRO A 91 22.77 -7.15 -3.60
N SER A 92 22.66 -6.05 -2.84
CA SER A 92 23.80 -5.27 -2.35
C SER A 92 23.44 -4.52 -1.07
N ALA A 93 24.45 -4.26 -0.21
CA ALA A 93 24.28 -3.47 1.02
C ALA A 93 23.88 -2.00 0.75
N THR A 94 24.23 -1.47 -0.43
CA THR A 94 23.76 -0.18 -0.93
C THR A 94 22.51 -0.39 -1.78
N ILE A 95 21.38 0.16 -1.32
CA ILE A 95 20.07 0.03 -1.93
C ILE A 95 19.76 1.33 -2.69
N PRO A 96 19.59 1.30 -4.02
CA PRO A 96 19.23 2.50 -4.77
C PRO A 96 17.84 3.01 -4.36
N ARG A 97 17.51 4.26 -4.69
CA ARG A 97 16.17 4.83 -4.43
C ARG A 97 15.07 3.92 -5.01
N LEU A 98 14.04 3.63 -4.21
CA LEU A 98 12.95 2.69 -4.51
C LEU A 98 13.42 1.25 -4.78
N GLY A 99 14.69 0.95 -4.56
CA GLY A 99 15.28 -0.38 -4.64
C GLY A 99 14.80 -1.26 -3.49
N ARG A 100 14.71 -2.56 -3.76
CA ARG A 100 14.39 -3.58 -2.77
C ARG A 100 15.63 -4.38 -2.42
N ALA A 101 15.73 -4.78 -1.17
CA ALA A 101 16.76 -5.71 -0.71
C ALA A 101 16.15 -6.73 0.26
N VAL A 102 16.78 -7.89 0.33
CA VAL A 102 16.47 -8.95 1.29
C VAL A 102 17.63 -9.03 2.26
N ILE A 103 17.33 -8.80 3.54
CA ILE A 103 18.28 -8.92 4.64
C ILE A 103 18.03 -10.28 5.28
N THR A 104 19.05 -11.12 5.31
CA THR A 104 18.99 -12.48 5.85
C THR A 104 19.86 -12.57 7.09
N LEU A 105 19.27 -13.09 8.17
CA LEU A 105 19.92 -13.35 9.44
C LEU A 105 19.83 -14.85 9.71
N ASP A 106 20.98 -15.50 9.90
CA ASP A 106 21.03 -16.86 10.42
C ASP A 106 20.80 -16.76 11.95
N TYR A 107 19.58 -17.01 12.42
CA TYR A 107 19.17 -16.78 13.80
C TYR A 107 18.12 -17.80 14.25
N ASP A 108 18.39 -18.43 15.39
CA ASP A 108 17.55 -19.46 16.00
C ASP A 108 16.44 -18.80 16.83
N TRP A 109 15.35 -18.42 16.18
CA TRP A 109 14.21 -17.82 16.85
C TRP A 109 13.34 -18.88 17.54
N LEU A 110 12.66 -18.45 18.60
CA LEU A 110 11.72 -19.26 19.38
C LEU A 110 10.27 -18.86 19.02
N PRO A 111 9.37 -19.84 18.89
CA PRO A 111 7.96 -19.57 18.65
C PRO A 111 7.34 -18.70 19.74
N ALA A 112 6.49 -17.75 19.33
CA ALA A 112 5.78 -16.79 20.18
C ALA A 112 6.66 -15.85 21.01
N GLU A 113 7.96 -15.75 20.70
CA GLU A 113 8.84 -14.74 21.27
C GLU A 113 8.77 -13.42 20.47
N ALA A 114 8.93 -12.31 21.17
CA ALA A 114 8.98 -10.98 20.58
C ALA A 114 10.44 -10.60 20.25
N TYR A 115 10.66 -10.10 19.04
CA TYR A 115 11.98 -9.62 18.60
C TYR A 115 11.90 -8.17 18.12
N ARG A 116 12.85 -7.35 18.55
CA ARG A 116 13.07 -6.01 18.00
C ARG A 116 14.31 -6.03 17.13
N ILE A 117 14.14 -5.73 15.85
CA ILE A 117 15.24 -5.66 14.90
C ILE A 117 15.47 -4.19 14.54
N THR A 118 16.69 -3.71 14.75
CA THR A 118 17.11 -2.34 14.44
C THR A 118 18.25 -2.36 13.43
N LEU A 119 18.00 -1.82 12.26
CA LEU A 119 19.00 -1.62 11.21
C LEU A 119 19.62 -0.25 11.32
N PHE A 120 20.92 -0.15 11.07
CA PHE A 120 21.62 1.12 11.02
C PHE A 120 22.14 1.38 9.62
N SER A 121 22.00 2.62 9.16
CA SER A 121 22.67 3.07 7.93
C SER A 121 24.14 3.39 8.16
N ALA A 122 24.87 3.63 7.07
CA ALA A 122 26.23 4.16 7.11
C ALA A 122 26.32 5.52 7.82
N ASN A 123 25.22 6.29 7.85
CA ASN A 123 25.11 7.56 8.57
C ASN A 123 24.59 7.40 10.01
N ALA A 124 24.59 6.17 10.54
CA ALA A 124 24.12 5.83 11.89
C ALA A 124 22.64 6.16 12.16
N ILE A 125 21.82 6.27 11.12
CA ILE A 125 20.36 6.40 11.25
C ILE A 125 19.76 5.03 11.54
N ALA A 126 18.95 4.94 12.59
CA ALA A 126 18.34 3.71 13.06
C ALA A 126 16.93 3.49 12.48
N PHE A 127 16.67 2.32 11.92
CA PHE A 127 15.37 1.87 11.44
C PHE A 127 14.95 0.62 12.20
N SER A 128 13.89 0.70 12.99
CA SER A 128 13.42 -0.43 13.80
C SER A 128 12.16 -1.07 13.23
N THR A 129 12.06 -2.38 13.40
CA THR A 129 10.85 -3.17 13.17
C THR A 129 10.68 -4.14 14.32
N ALA A 130 9.42 -4.38 14.71
CA ALA A 130 9.07 -5.31 15.79
C ALA A 130 8.37 -6.53 15.20
N ILE A 131 8.78 -7.70 15.67
CA ILE A 131 8.10 -8.96 15.49
C ILE A 131 7.45 -9.25 16.84
N GLU A 132 6.15 -8.95 16.97
CA GLU A 132 5.43 -9.07 18.24
C GLU A 132 5.31 -10.53 18.71
N ALA A 133 5.12 -11.45 17.77
CA ALA A 133 5.07 -12.88 18.03
C ALA A 133 5.67 -13.65 16.84
N ALA A 134 6.85 -14.23 17.05
CA ALA A 134 7.51 -15.02 16.04
C ALA A 134 6.73 -16.30 15.72
N ALA A 135 6.39 -16.48 14.44
CA ALA A 135 5.73 -17.67 13.94
C ALA A 135 6.33 -18.05 12.59
N GLU A 136 6.46 -19.35 12.34
CA GLU A 136 6.96 -19.84 11.04
C GLU A 136 6.04 -19.31 9.94
N THR A 137 6.64 -18.71 8.91
CA THR A 137 5.87 -18.18 7.80
C THR A 137 5.27 -19.34 7.01
N PRO A 138 3.94 -19.38 6.83
CA PRO A 138 3.30 -20.48 6.13
C PRO A 138 3.86 -20.64 4.72
N LYS A 139 4.41 -21.82 4.42
CA LYS A 139 4.85 -22.19 3.07
C LYS A 139 3.63 -22.40 2.18
N ARG A 140 3.77 -22.14 0.87
CA ARG A 140 2.70 -22.44 -0.11
C ARG A 140 2.49 -23.95 -0.17
N ASP A 141 1.54 -24.43 0.62
CA ASP A 141 1.14 -25.83 0.66
C ASP A 141 -0.26 -25.99 0.07
N THR A 142 -0.47 -27.08 -0.67
CA THR A 142 -1.77 -27.42 -1.27
C THR A 142 -2.82 -27.67 -0.19
N LYS A 143 -2.42 -28.18 0.99
CA LYS A 143 -3.31 -28.32 2.15
C LYS A 143 -3.81 -26.96 2.64
N THR A 144 -2.90 -26.00 2.79
CA THR A 144 -3.23 -24.62 3.18
C THR A 144 -4.16 -23.96 2.18
N PHE A 145 -3.93 -24.16 0.87
CA PHE A 145 -4.83 -23.69 -0.17
C PHE A 145 -6.26 -24.26 -0.04
N TRP A 146 -6.38 -25.57 0.19
CA TRP A 146 -7.68 -26.22 0.41
C TRP A 146 -8.36 -25.71 1.68
N SER A 147 -7.62 -25.54 2.78
CA SER A 147 -8.15 -24.98 4.02
C SER A 147 -8.71 -23.57 3.81
N PHE A 148 -7.95 -22.68 3.15
CA PHE A 148 -8.43 -21.32 2.85
C PHE A 148 -9.64 -21.32 1.91
N SER A 149 -9.64 -22.22 0.92
CA SER A 149 -10.78 -22.38 0.01
C SER A 149 -12.02 -22.86 0.75
N LEU A 150 -11.87 -23.77 1.70
CA LEU A 150 -12.97 -24.28 2.54
C LEU A 150 -13.49 -23.19 3.49
N ILE A 151 -12.61 -22.37 4.08
CA ILE A 151 -13.00 -21.19 4.87
C ILE A 151 -13.79 -20.21 4.01
N GLY A 152 -13.31 -19.90 2.80
CA GLY A 152 -14.02 -19.04 1.85
C GLY A 152 -15.39 -19.59 1.45
N LEU A 153 -15.51 -20.92 1.29
CA LEU A 153 -16.79 -21.57 1.03
C LEU A 153 -17.76 -21.44 2.21
N TYR A 154 -17.27 -21.63 3.44
CA TYR A 154 -18.07 -21.53 4.67
C TYR A 154 -18.50 -20.09 4.98
N VAL A 155 -17.66 -19.10 4.73
CA VAL A 155 -17.94 -17.69 5.05
C VAL A 155 -18.64 -16.96 3.91
N GLY A 156 -18.38 -17.35 2.65
CA GLY A 156 -18.95 -16.67 1.48
C GLY A 156 -20.16 -17.40 0.89
N VAL A 157 -19.94 -18.61 0.37
CA VAL A 157 -20.93 -19.29 -0.49
C VAL A 157 -22.09 -19.85 0.33
N ILE A 158 -21.80 -20.61 1.38
CA ILE A 158 -22.82 -21.28 2.19
C ILE A 158 -23.83 -20.29 2.79
N PRO A 159 -23.43 -19.15 3.39
CA PRO A 159 -24.38 -18.18 3.94
C PRO A 159 -25.32 -17.58 2.89
N VAL A 160 -24.84 -17.34 1.66
CA VAL A 160 -25.67 -16.83 0.56
C VAL A 160 -26.75 -17.86 0.19
N PHE A 161 -26.37 -19.12 0.01
CA PHE A 161 -27.33 -20.19 -0.29
C PHE A 161 -28.35 -20.38 0.85
N LEU A 162 -27.90 -20.33 2.10
CA LEU A 162 -28.79 -20.41 3.26
C LEU A 162 -29.79 -19.25 3.30
N GLY A 163 -29.34 -18.04 2.95
CA GLY A 163 -30.21 -16.87 2.76
C GLY A 163 -31.26 -17.08 1.66
N ILE A 164 -30.87 -17.65 0.52
CA ILE A 164 -31.78 -17.97 -0.58
C ILE A 164 -32.80 -19.05 -0.16
N CYS A 165 -32.39 -20.05 0.62
CA CYS A 165 -33.30 -21.05 1.18
C CYS A 165 -34.39 -20.43 2.07
N TRP A 166 -34.12 -19.28 2.70
CA TRP A 166 -35.10 -18.53 3.50
C TRP A 166 -36.03 -17.63 2.66
N LEU A 167 -35.69 -17.37 1.40
CA LEU A 167 -36.48 -16.53 0.48
C LEU A 167 -37.98 -16.91 0.41
N PRO A 168 -38.40 -18.18 0.28
CA PRO A 168 -39.82 -18.53 0.26
C PRO A 168 -40.56 -18.18 1.54
N ALA A 169 -39.89 -18.22 2.70
CA ALA A 169 -40.48 -17.81 3.97
C ALA A 169 -40.56 -16.28 4.08
N LEU A 170 -39.49 -15.57 3.67
CA LEU A 170 -39.45 -14.10 3.64
C LEU A 170 -40.52 -13.51 2.72
N ARG A 171 -40.81 -14.15 1.58
CA ARG A 171 -41.87 -13.72 0.64
C ARG A 171 -43.28 -13.77 1.24
N ARG A 172 -43.50 -14.50 2.34
CA ARG A 172 -44.78 -14.54 3.05
C ARG A 172 -44.94 -13.40 4.05
N LEU A 173 -43.85 -12.67 4.34
CA LEU A 173 -43.88 -11.51 5.22
C LEU A 173 -44.41 -10.29 4.46
N GLY A 174 -45.16 -9.43 5.15
CA GLY A 174 -45.79 -8.26 4.53
C GLY A 174 -44.80 -7.21 4.00
N PRO A 175 -45.25 -6.26 3.16
CA PRO A 175 -44.39 -5.27 2.52
C PRO A 175 -43.54 -4.45 3.49
N GLY A 176 -44.07 -4.12 4.67
CA GLY A 176 -43.36 -3.34 5.68
C GLY A 176 -42.12 -4.04 6.25
N PHE A 177 -42.17 -5.36 6.44
CA PHE A 177 -41.02 -6.12 6.93
C PHE A 177 -39.91 -6.21 5.88
N PHE A 178 -40.28 -6.30 4.60
CA PHE A 178 -39.31 -6.30 3.50
C PHE A 178 -38.57 -4.96 3.41
N VAL A 179 -39.28 -3.83 3.53
CA VAL A 179 -38.67 -2.49 3.58
C VAL A 179 -37.73 -2.34 4.79
N PHE A 180 -38.14 -2.84 5.96
CA PHE A 180 -37.27 -2.86 7.14
C PHE A 180 -35.97 -3.65 6.89
N LEU A 181 -36.06 -4.84 6.30
CA LEU A 181 -34.88 -5.67 6.01
C LEU A 181 -33.95 -5.03 4.98
N MET A 182 -34.52 -4.36 3.97
CA MET A 182 -33.74 -3.58 2.99
C MET A 182 -33.07 -2.36 3.63
N ALA A 183 -33.76 -1.66 4.54
CA ALA A 183 -33.18 -0.56 5.29
C ALA A 183 -32.04 -1.03 6.21
N LEU A 184 -32.21 -2.19 6.85
CA LEU A 184 -31.18 -2.81 7.70
C LEU A 184 -29.95 -3.20 6.88
N THR A 185 -30.13 -3.87 5.75
CA THR A 185 -29.01 -4.28 4.87
C THR A 185 -28.30 -3.07 4.27
N ALA A 186 -29.04 -2.06 3.81
CA ALA A 186 -28.44 -0.81 3.35
C ALA A 186 -27.67 -0.09 4.46
N GLY A 187 -28.24 -0.01 5.67
CA GLY A 187 -27.58 0.59 6.84
C GLY A 187 -26.30 -0.17 7.23
N MET A 188 -26.34 -1.49 7.27
CA MET A 188 -25.16 -2.34 7.52
C MET A 188 -24.08 -2.17 6.44
N LEU A 189 -24.48 -2.02 5.18
CA LEU A 189 -23.53 -1.86 4.07
C LEU A 189 -22.85 -0.48 4.11
N VAL A 190 -23.58 0.56 4.47
CA VAL A 190 -23.00 1.90 4.73
C VAL A 190 -22.05 1.85 5.93
N TYR A 191 -22.45 1.20 7.02
CA TYR A 191 -21.59 1.02 8.19
C TYR A 191 -20.29 0.29 7.83
N LEU A 192 -20.38 -0.83 7.12
CA LEU A 192 -19.22 -1.59 6.66
C LEU A 192 -18.31 -0.76 5.74
N GLY A 193 -18.88 0.08 4.88
CA GLY A 193 -18.12 0.99 4.03
C GLY A 193 -17.33 2.04 4.83
N ILE A 194 -17.92 2.59 5.89
CA ILE A 194 -17.25 3.55 6.78
C ILE A 194 -16.14 2.86 7.56
N ASP A 195 -16.45 1.71 8.17
CA ASP A 195 -15.52 0.91 8.97
C ASP A 195 -14.29 0.49 8.16
N ALA A 196 -14.50 -0.09 6.98
CA ALA A 196 -13.42 -0.48 6.07
C ALA A 196 -12.60 0.73 5.59
N THR A 197 -13.22 1.90 5.42
CA THR A 197 -12.50 3.12 5.05
C THR A 197 -11.62 3.61 6.20
N GLN A 198 -12.11 3.57 7.44
CA GLN A 198 -11.33 3.95 8.62
C GLN A 198 -10.13 3.01 8.81
N GLU A 199 -10.37 1.71 8.73
CA GLU A 199 -9.31 0.70 8.81
C GLU A 199 -8.25 0.91 7.71
N ALA A 200 -8.67 1.15 6.45
CA ALA A 200 -7.74 1.45 5.37
C ALA A 200 -6.90 2.73 5.62
N LEU A 201 -7.48 3.74 6.28
CA LEU A 201 -6.77 4.96 6.67
C LEU A 201 -5.82 4.74 7.85
N GLU A 202 -6.09 3.80 8.75
CA GLU A 202 -5.17 3.42 9.83
C GLU A 202 -3.98 2.63 9.28
N LEU A 203 -4.22 1.67 8.37
CA LEU A 203 -3.16 0.88 7.73
C LEU A 203 -2.21 1.71 6.84
N ARG A 204 -2.56 2.96 6.50
CA ARG A 204 -1.71 3.82 5.65
C ARG A 204 -0.34 4.10 6.29
N GLU A 205 -0.25 4.06 7.61
CA GLU A 205 1.00 4.35 8.36
C GLU A 205 2.08 3.29 8.13
N GLY A 206 1.68 2.06 7.78
CA GLY A 206 2.61 0.99 7.42
C GLY A 206 3.17 1.09 5.99
N ILE A 207 2.66 2.03 5.18
CA ILE A 207 3.09 2.20 3.79
C ILE A 207 4.17 3.28 3.74
N GLY A 208 5.29 2.98 3.08
CA GLY A 208 6.38 3.95 2.91
C GLY A 208 5.88 5.28 2.31
N ASP A 209 6.29 6.40 2.92
CA ASP A 209 5.79 7.76 2.64
C ASP A 209 5.78 8.13 1.15
N ALA A 210 6.74 7.60 0.38
CA ALA A 210 6.84 7.76 -1.06
C ALA A 210 5.59 7.32 -1.87
N LEU A 211 4.71 6.48 -1.30
CA LEU A 211 3.51 5.97 -1.96
C LEU A 211 2.24 6.78 -1.67
N GLN A 212 2.31 7.81 -0.81
CA GLN A 212 1.18 8.68 -0.46
C GLN A 212 -0.08 7.88 -0.07
N GLY A 213 -0.03 7.17 1.07
CA GLY A 213 -1.05 6.19 1.49
C GLY A 213 -2.50 6.69 1.42
N THR A 214 -2.77 7.95 1.77
CA THR A 214 -4.12 8.55 1.65
C THR A 214 -4.62 8.60 0.19
N GLY A 215 -3.73 8.93 -0.75
CA GLY A 215 -4.06 8.94 -2.18
C GLY A 215 -4.38 7.53 -2.68
N LEU A 216 -3.63 6.53 -2.22
CA LEU A 216 -3.84 5.13 -2.58
C LEU A 216 -5.19 4.60 -2.07
N VAL A 217 -5.58 4.95 -0.84
CA VAL A 217 -6.92 4.62 -0.29
C VAL A 217 -8.02 5.26 -1.15
N GLY A 218 -7.87 6.55 -1.50
CA GLY A 218 -8.83 7.24 -2.36
C GLY A 218 -8.98 6.59 -3.75
N ILE A 219 -7.85 6.22 -4.37
CA ILE A 219 -7.85 5.49 -5.65
C ILE A 219 -8.50 4.10 -5.48
N GLY A 220 -8.25 3.39 -4.38
CA GLY A 220 -8.85 2.09 -4.10
C GLY A 220 -10.37 2.16 -3.95
N ILE A 221 -10.88 3.18 -3.26
CA ILE A 221 -12.33 3.43 -3.11
C ILE A 221 -12.94 3.75 -4.47
N ALA A 222 -12.36 4.70 -5.22
CA ALA A 222 -12.84 5.07 -6.54
C ALA A 222 -12.80 3.90 -7.53
N GLY A 223 -11.73 3.11 -7.51
CA GLY A 223 -11.56 1.91 -8.33
C GLY A 223 -12.58 0.83 -8.00
N SER A 224 -12.88 0.62 -6.71
CA SER A 224 -13.90 -0.34 -6.28
C SER A 224 -15.29 0.07 -6.77
N PHE A 225 -15.61 1.37 -6.70
CA PHE A 225 -16.87 1.90 -7.23
C PHE A 225 -16.98 1.79 -8.75
N LEU A 226 -15.88 1.92 -9.49
CA LEU A 226 -15.86 1.78 -10.95
C LEU A 226 -15.94 0.31 -11.43
N LEU A 227 -15.58 -0.66 -10.59
CA LEU A 227 -15.60 -2.08 -10.92
C LEU A 227 -16.92 -2.79 -10.53
N LEU A 228 -17.71 -2.18 -9.65
CA LEU A 228 -19.06 -2.62 -9.27
C LEU A 228 -20.09 -2.23 -10.35
#